data_AF-A0A3D0RUM5-F1
#
_entry.id   AF-A0A3D0RUM5-F1
#
_cell.length_a   1.000
_cell.length_b   1.000
_cell.length_c   1.000
_cell.angle_alpha   90.00
_cell.angle_beta   90.00
_cell.angle_gamma   90.00
#
_symmetry.space_group_name_H-M   'P 1'
#
loop_
_entity.id
_entity.type
_entity.pdbx_description
1 polymer ?
#
loop_
_entity_poly.entity_id
_entity_poly.type
_entity_poly.pdbx_seq_one_letter_code
_entity_poly.pdbx_strand_id
1 'polypeptide(L)'
;MPLPGRAACLARRGRRRSGRGAPEDAGGVPPPRKGALVNRLPNFLYVGPDKAGSSWLHETLIKHPDVYLTPAKDLYYFDRYYDRGTDWYAAQFRDAGGQEIVGEICQDYLFHPEAAGRIRDTLGTNVRVMVSLRDPVDRAWSSYLYMRKHGIGPDTFSEALRSRPELLEHGRYATGLDRFLEYYPRENVHVALFDDLTKDPQGFLDAVTDFLGVDPLPLSEKEMEARLPAAKARSVRLAHVARRGADWIREHDGARIVGRVKRSPLVHKALYRPIDREAVRPATEDVATVRAALAAEIESLELSLGLRLREAWGW
;
A
#
# COMPACT_ATOMS: atom_id res chain seq x y z
N MET A 1 14.82 4.10 -96.57
CA MET A 1 14.52 2.78 -97.16
C MET A 1 15.09 1.71 -96.25
N PRO A 2 14.44 0.57 -95.95
CA PRO A 2 13.01 0.24 -95.82
C PRO A 2 12.64 -0.24 -94.38
N LEU A 3 11.34 -0.31 -94.09
CA LEU A 3 10.69 -1.14 -93.04
C LEU A 3 10.64 -2.62 -93.51
N PRO A 4 9.94 -3.61 -92.89
CA PRO A 4 9.25 -3.78 -91.58
C PRO A 4 9.71 -5.11 -90.90
N GLY A 5 9.18 -5.67 -89.79
CA GLY A 5 7.99 -5.41 -89.00
C GLY A 5 7.76 -6.46 -87.91
N ARG A 6 6.69 -6.18 -87.15
CA ARG A 6 5.75 -7.07 -86.44
C ARG A 6 6.30 -7.97 -85.32
N ALA A 7 5.60 -8.24 -84.21
CA ALA A 7 4.39 -7.73 -83.56
C ALA A 7 4.23 -8.56 -82.25
N ALA A 8 3.21 -8.21 -81.45
CA ALA A 8 2.74 -8.83 -80.20
C ALA A 8 3.49 -8.36 -78.93
N CYS A 9 3.04 -7.36 -78.17
CA CYS A 9 1.72 -7.09 -77.56
C CYS A 9 1.33 -8.10 -76.47
N LEU A 10 1.62 -7.75 -75.21
CA LEU A 10 0.67 -7.47 -74.12
C LEU A 10 1.50 -7.32 -72.82
N ALA A 11 1.66 -6.10 -72.29
CA ALA A 11 0.75 -5.48 -71.30
C ALA A 11 0.77 -6.27 -69.98
N ARG A 12 1.10 -5.74 -68.80
CA ARG A 12 1.11 -4.35 -68.29
C ARG A 12 2.00 -4.36 -67.02
N ARG A 13 2.88 -3.35 -66.88
CA ARG A 13 2.81 -2.23 -65.90
C ARG A 13 2.83 -2.70 -64.43
N GLY A 14 3.70 -2.23 -63.55
CA GLY A 14 4.70 -1.16 -63.60
C GLY A 14 5.73 -1.45 -62.49
N ARG A 15 7.00 -1.13 -62.72
CA ARG A 15 7.67 0.08 -62.20
C ARG A 15 7.55 0.24 -60.69
N ARG A 16 8.60 0.52 -59.93
CA ARG A 16 10.07 0.62 -60.10
C ARG A 16 10.52 0.75 -58.62
N ARG A 17 11.53 -0.01 -58.19
CA ARG A 17 12.88 0.52 -57.90
C ARG A 17 12.86 1.84 -57.11
N SER A 18 13.59 2.06 -56.04
CA SER A 18 14.59 1.32 -55.26
C SER A 18 15.25 2.44 -54.45
N GLY A 19 15.39 2.29 -53.14
CA GLY A 19 16.15 3.24 -52.34
C GLY A 19 16.55 2.57 -51.03
N ARG A 20 17.85 2.31 -50.88
CA ARG A 20 18.48 1.74 -49.68
C ARG A 20 18.55 2.81 -48.59
N GLY A 21 18.39 2.38 -47.34
CA GLY A 21 18.75 3.11 -46.11
C GLY A 21 18.69 2.13 -44.94
N ALA A 22 19.75 2.10 -44.13
CA ALA A 22 19.98 1.16 -43.03
C ALA A 22 19.21 1.59 -41.74
N PRO A 23 19.33 0.88 -40.60
CA PRO A 23 18.28 0.71 -39.59
C PRO A 23 18.18 1.89 -38.61
N GLU A 24 16.96 2.16 -38.14
CA GLU A 24 16.72 2.97 -36.95
C GLU A 24 16.06 2.12 -35.86
N ASP A 25 16.84 1.94 -34.81
CA ASP A 25 16.43 1.53 -33.48
C ASP A 25 15.80 2.77 -32.81
N ALA A 26 14.54 2.67 -32.38
CA ALA A 26 13.92 3.63 -31.48
C ALA A 26 12.74 2.95 -30.77
N GLY A 27 13.04 2.38 -29.61
CA GLY A 27 12.05 1.96 -28.63
C GLY A 27 11.20 3.16 -28.22
N GLY A 28 9.97 3.21 -28.75
CA GLY A 28 8.92 4.10 -28.32
C GLY A 28 7.64 3.29 -28.16
N VAL A 29 7.13 3.19 -26.93
CA VAL A 29 5.83 2.57 -26.66
C VAL A 29 4.76 3.41 -27.39
N PRO A 30 3.92 2.82 -28.26
CA PRO A 30 2.85 3.56 -28.91
C PRO A 30 1.85 4.05 -27.86
N PRO A 31 1.29 5.27 -27.98
CA PRO A 31 0.23 5.71 -27.07
C PRO A 31 -0.96 4.76 -27.16
N PRO A 32 -1.61 4.42 -26.03
CA PRO A 32 -2.70 3.47 -26.02
C PRO A 32 -3.85 3.96 -26.90
N ARG A 33 -4.26 3.13 -27.85
CA ARG A 33 -5.43 3.38 -28.70
C ARG A 33 -6.68 3.37 -27.83
N LYS A 34 -7.50 4.42 -27.92
CA LYS A 34 -8.83 4.49 -27.30
C LYS A 34 -9.70 3.34 -27.85
N GLY A 35 -10.14 2.43 -26.99
CA GLY A 35 -11.23 1.48 -27.32
C GLY A 35 -11.03 0.00 -27.01
N ALA A 36 -10.07 -0.41 -26.18
CA ALA A 36 -10.05 -1.74 -25.58
C ALA A 36 -10.34 -1.63 -24.08
N LEU A 37 -11.14 -2.52 -23.51
CA LEU A 37 -11.22 -2.72 -22.05
C LEU A 37 -9.81 -3.06 -21.58
N VAL A 38 -9.06 -2.05 -21.15
CA VAL A 38 -7.72 -2.24 -20.59
C VAL A 38 -7.94 -3.03 -19.31
N ASN A 39 -7.36 -4.23 -19.26
CA ASN A 39 -7.33 -5.04 -18.05
C ASN A 39 -6.49 -4.26 -17.02
N ARG A 40 -7.11 -3.41 -16.20
CA ARG A 40 -6.40 -2.48 -15.30
C ARG A 40 -6.12 -3.14 -13.97
N LEU A 41 -5.37 -4.23 -14.05
CA LEU A 41 -4.66 -4.73 -12.90
C LEU A 41 -3.72 -3.62 -12.37
N PRO A 42 -3.52 -3.54 -11.04
CA PRO A 42 -2.71 -2.49 -10.46
C PRO A 42 -1.24 -2.63 -10.86
N ASN A 43 -0.58 -1.49 -11.01
CA ASN A 43 0.86 -1.36 -11.22
C ASN A 43 1.58 -0.76 -10.00
N PHE A 44 0.85 -0.48 -8.92
CA PHE A 44 1.39 -0.02 -7.64
C PHE A 44 0.75 -0.75 -6.46
N LEU A 45 1.57 -1.20 -5.50
CA LEU A 45 1.11 -1.84 -4.27
C LEU A 45 1.88 -1.30 -3.07
N TYR A 46 1.17 -0.79 -2.06
CA TYR A 46 1.73 -0.73 -0.71
C TYR A 46 1.46 -2.08 -0.04
N VAL A 47 2.51 -2.73 0.46
CA VAL A 47 2.43 -4.12 0.95
C VAL A 47 2.56 -4.24 2.47
N GLY A 48 2.78 -3.13 3.17
CA GLY A 48 2.86 -3.08 4.64
C GLY A 48 4.02 -2.24 5.17
N PRO A 49 4.26 -2.33 6.48
CA PRO A 49 3.41 -2.90 7.53
C PRO A 49 2.14 -2.09 7.90
N ASP A 50 1.34 -2.65 8.83
CA ASP A 50 0.37 -1.87 9.58
C ASP A 50 1.05 -0.81 10.48
N LYS A 51 0.29 0.22 10.86
CA LYS A 51 0.73 1.29 11.77
C LYS A 51 1.95 2.11 11.31
N ALA A 52 2.28 2.07 10.01
CA ALA A 52 3.34 2.87 9.40
C ALA A 52 2.80 3.78 8.28
N GLY A 53 1.83 4.64 8.61
CA GLY A 53 1.38 5.71 7.72
C GLY A 53 0.46 5.31 6.56
N SER A 54 0.15 4.03 6.35
CA SER A 54 -0.64 3.56 5.20
C SER A 54 -2.01 4.23 5.03
N SER A 55 -2.67 4.67 6.10
CA SER A 55 -3.94 5.42 6.00
C SER A 55 -3.74 6.86 5.52
N TRP A 56 -2.72 7.54 6.05
CA TRP A 56 -2.37 8.88 5.59
C TRP A 56 -1.97 8.85 4.11
N LEU A 57 -1.15 7.87 3.73
CA LEU A 57 -0.73 7.68 2.34
C LEU A 57 -1.93 7.48 1.41
N HIS A 58 -2.89 6.63 1.79
CA HIS A 58 -4.12 6.42 1.02
C HIS A 58 -4.92 7.71 0.85
N GLU A 59 -5.21 8.40 1.96
CA GLU A 59 -6.05 9.60 1.99
C GLU A 59 -5.40 10.78 1.25
N THR A 60 -4.07 10.82 1.17
CA THR A 60 -3.31 11.84 0.44
C THR A 60 -3.18 11.48 -1.04
N LEU A 61 -2.69 10.28 -1.36
CA LEU A 61 -2.34 9.90 -2.73
C LEU A 61 -3.57 9.74 -3.64
N ILE A 62 -4.74 9.37 -3.09
CA ILE A 62 -5.99 9.29 -3.86
C ILE A 62 -6.45 10.65 -4.42
N LYS A 63 -5.87 11.76 -3.94
CA LYS A 63 -6.15 13.11 -4.46
C LYS A 63 -5.32 13.47 -5.69
N HIS A 64 -4.27 12.71 -5.99
CA HIS A 64 -3.42 12.96 -7.14
C HIS A 64 -4.18 12.67 -8.45
N PRO A 65 -4.19 13.56 -9.45
CA PRO A 65 -4.96 13.38 -10.69
C PRO A 65 -4.58 12.12 -11.47
N ASP A 66 -3.29 11.74 -11.46
CA ASP A 66 -2.76 10.55 -12.15
C ASP A 66 -2.69 9.28 -11.29
N VAL A 67 -3.26 9.29 -10.08
CA VAL A 67 -3.30 8.10 -9.22
C VAL A 67 -4.73 7.67 -8.95
N TYR A 68 -5.01 6.40 -9.22
CA TYR A 68 -6.18 5.70 -8.75
C TYR A 68 -5.77 4.70 -7.67
N LEU A 69 -6.37 4.82 -6.50
CA LEU A 69 -6.35 3.78 -5.48
C LEU A 69 -7.76 3.23 -5.29
N THR A 70 -7.86 1.96 -4.93
CA THR A 70 -9.14 1.37 -4.52
C THR A 70 -9.78 2.21 -3.40
N PRO A 71 -11.10 2.50 -3.44
CA PRO A 71 -11.74 3.36 -2.45
C PRO A 71 -11.61 2.85 -1.00
N ALA A 72 -11.53 1.53 -0.84
CA ALA A 72 -11.21 0.88 0.42
C ALA A 72 -9.77 0.37 0.39
N LYS A 73 -9.08 0.54 1.52
CA LYS A 73 -7.81 -0.14 1.78
C LYS A 73 -8.03 -1.62 2.07
N ASP A 74 -6.93 -2.35 1.98
CA ASP A 74 -6.76 -3.71 2.42
C ASP A 74 -7.75 -4.66 1.73
N LEU A 75 -7.56 -4.91 0.43
CA LEU A 75 -8.37 -5.89 -0.28
C LEU A 75 -8.10 -7.32 0.18
N TYR A 76 -6.92 -7.58 0.76
CA TYR A 76 -6.49 -8.90 1.23
C TYR A 76 -6.58 -9.99 0.14
N TYR A 77 -6.35 -9.61 -1.11
CA TYR A 77 -6.45 -10.54 -2.22
C TYR A 77 -5.30 -11.55 -2.20
N PHE A 78 -4.05 -11.09 -2.09
CA PHE A 78 -2.89 -11.97 -2.20
C PHE A 78 -2.60 -12.82 -0.96
N ASP A 79 -3.28 -12.57 0.16
CA ASP A 79 -3.21 -13.38 1.38
C ASP A 79 -4.48 -14.20 1.63
N ARG A 80 -5.66 -13.57 1.78
CA ARG A 80 -6.89 -14.22 2.27
C ARG A 80 -7.88 -14.63 1.19
N TYR A 81 -7.91 -13.90 0.07
CA TYR A 81 -8.97 -14.04 -0.94
C TYR A 81 -8.44 -14.41 -2.32
N TYR A 82 -7.26 -15.03 -2.39
CA TYR A 82 -6.61 -15.36 -3.65
C TYR A 82 -7.42 -16.39 -4.46
N ASP A 83 -8.16 -17.25 -3.76
CA ASP A 83 -9.09 -18.23 -4.31
C ASP A 83 -10.28 -17.61 -5.07
N ARG A 84 -10.56 -16.33 -4.88
CA ARG A 84 -11.60 -15.59 -5.63
C ARG A 84 -11.25 -15.37 -7.10
N GLY A 85 -9.98 -15.54 -7.46
CA GLY A 85 -9.49 -15.44 -8.83
C GLY A 85 -9.30 -14.01 -9.33
N THR A 86 -8.51 -13.88 -10.41
CA THR A 86 -8.06 -12.59 -10.93
C THR A 86 -9.19 -11.71 -11.45
N ASP A 87 -10.29 -12.30 -11.94
CA ASP A 87 -11.46 -11.53 -12.37
C ASP A 87 -12.13 -10.78 -11.22
N TRP A 88 -12.21 -11.41 -10.04
CA TRP A 88 -12.73 -10.75 -8.84
C TRP A 88 -11.82 -9.59 -8.40
N TYR A 89 -10.50 -9.79 -8.52
CA TYR A 89 -9.51 -8.76 -8.19
C TYR A 89 -9.54 -7.60 -9.18
N ALA A 90 -9.54 -7.87 -10.48
CA ALA A 90 -9.62 -6.86 -11.54
C ALA A 90 -10.88 -6.00 -11.42
N ALA A 91 -12.01 -6.58 -10.97
CA ALA A 91 -13.24 -5.84 -10.73
C ALA A 91 -13.11 -4.72 -9.68
N GLN A 92 -12.14 -4.79 -8.76
CA GLN A 92 -11.89 -3.76 -7.75
C GLN A 92 -11.31 -2.46 -8.37
N PHE A 93 -10.76 -2.54 -9.59
CA PHE A 93 -10.10 -1.42 -10.28
C PHE A 93 -10.92 -0.88 -11.46
N ARG A 94 -12.20 -1.29 -11.58
CA ARG A 94 -13.05 -0.94 -12.72
C ARG A 94 -13.31 0.56 -12.88
N ASP A 95 -13.19 1.32 -11.79
CA ASP A 95 -13.39 2.77 -11.77
C ASP A 95 -12.08 3.53 -12.04
N ALA A 96 -10.95 2.84 -12.21
CA ALA A 96 -9.73 3.46 -12.71
C ALA A 96 -10.00 4.02 -14.11
N GLY A 97 -9.68 5.29 -14.34
CA GLY A 97 -10.13 6.09 -15.49
C GLY A 97 -9.04 6.35 -16.54
N GLY A 98 -8.16 7.32 -16.35
CA GLY A 98 -7.00 7.53 -17.23
C GLY A 98 -5.69 7.68 -16.47
N GLN A 99 -5.73 7.41 -15.16
CA GLN A 99 -4.61 7.51 -14.25
C GLN A 99 -3.47 6.59 -14.67
N GLU A 100 -2.25 7.09 -14.57
CA GLU A 100 -1.04 6.33 -14.88
C GLU A 100 -0.76 5.29 -13.80
N ILE A 101 -1.08 5.62 -12.55
CA ILE A 101 -0.90 4.74 -11.40
C ILE A 101 -2.24 4.18 -10.98
N VAL A 102 -2.33 2.86 -10.96
CA VAL A 102 -3.49 2.12 -10.46
C VAL A 102 -2.98 1.21 -9.36
N GLY A 103 -3.52 1.32 -8.16
CA GLY A 103 -2.96 0.58 -7.03
C GLY A 103 -3.91 0.27 -5.91
N GLU A 104 -3.41 -0.53 -4.99
CA GLU A 104 -4.05 -0.78 -3.69
C GLU A 104 -3.04 -0.63 -2.56
N ILE A 105 -3.57 -0.48 -1.35
CA ILE A 105 -2.79 -0.41 -0.12
C ILE A 105 -3.28 -1.52 0.78
N CYS A 106 -2.45 -2.55 0.97
CA CYS A 106 -2.71 -3.63 1.91
C CYS A 106 -1.54 -3.77 2.88
N GLN A 107 -1.83 -3.79 4.17
CA GLN A 107 -0.80 -3.74 5.19
C GLN A 107 -0.18 -5.10 5.56
N ASP A 108 -0.74 -6.21 5.06
CA ASP A 108 -0.42 -7.58 5.50
C ASP A 108 0.44 -8.36 4.47
N TYR A 109 0.49 -7.93 3.21
CA TYR A 109 1.16 -8.69 2.14
C TYR A 109 2.66 -8.91 2.38
N LEU A 110 3.33 -7.98 3.06
CA LEU A 110 4.76 -8.09 3.41
C LEU A 110 5.05 -9.34 4.25
N PHE A 111 4.09 -9.79 5.05
CA PHE A 111 4.30 -10.86 6.04
C PHE A 111 3.77 -12.21 5.59
N HIS A 112 2.89 -12.25 4.60
CA HIS A 112 2.32 -13.50 4.10
C HIS A 112 3.33 -14.26 3.21
N PRO A 113 3.69 -15.53 3.52
CA PRO A 113 4.75 -16.24 2.82
C PRO A 113 4.56 -16.37 1.30
N GLU A 114 3.31 -16.49 0.85
CA GLU A 114 2.99 -16.70 -0.57
C GLU A 114 2.64 -15.40 -1.32
N ALA A 115 2.49 -14.26 -0.63
CA ALA A 115 1.93 -13.06 -1.25
C ALA A 115 2.84 -12.52 -2.38
N ALA A 116 4.15 -12.39 -2.15
CA ALA A 116 5.08 -11.90 -3.17
C ALA A 116 5.05 -12.74 -4.45
N GLY A 117 5.02 -14.08 -4.33
CA GLY A 117 4.91 -14.99 -5.48
C GLY A 117 3.57 -14.87 -6.20
N ARG A 118 2.45 -14.78 -5.46
CA ARG A 118 1.11 -14.59 -6.03
C ARG A 118 0.98 -13.26 -6.76
N ILE A 119 1.57 -12.19 -6.23
CA ILE A 119 1.61 -10.87 -6.87
C ILE A 119 2.37 -10.97 -8.19
N ARG A 120 3.57 -11.58 -8.20
CA ARG A 120 4.34 -11.82 -9.43
C ARG A 120 3.54 -12.60 -10.46
N ASP A 121 2.89 -13.68 -10.05
CA ASP A 121 2.14 -14.56 -10.97
C ASP A 121 0.91 -13.87 -11.56
N THR A 122 0.32 -12.92 -10.82
CA THR A 122 -0.91 -12.23 -11.24
C THR A 122 -0.63 -10.93 -12.00
N LEU A 123 0.38 -10.17 -11.58
CA LEU A 123 0.66 -8.81 -12.06
C LEU A 123 1.99 -8.67 -12.81
N GLY A 124 2.84 -9.69 -12.77
CA GLY A 124 4.20 -9.64 -13.30
C GLY A 124 5.20 -8.93 -12.38
N THR A 125 6.39 -8.66 -12.92
CA THR A 125 7.52 -8.06 -12.21
C THR A 125 7.62 -6.53 -12.38
N ASN A 126 6.82 -5.96 -13.28
CA ASN A 126 6.79 -4.51 -13.55
C ASN A 126 5.81 -3.73 -12.62
N VAL A 127 5.63 -4.23 -11.40
CA VAL A 127 4.80 -3.58 -10.38
C VAL A 127 5.71 -2.82 -9.44
N ARG A 128 5.32 -1.58 -9.12
CA ARG A 128 5.96 -0.77 -8.08
C ARG A 128 5.46 -1.21 -6.72
N VAL A 129 6.37 -1.69 -5.88
CA VAL A 129 6.09 -2.17 -4.53
C VAL A 129 6.61 -1.16 -3.53
N MET A 130 5.77 -0.72 -2.59
CA MET A 130 6.15 0.17 -1.51
C MET A 130 6.01 -0.49 -0.14
N VAL A 131 7.02 -0.29 0.69
CA VAL A 131 7.05 -0.66 2.10
C VAL A 131 7.35 0.60 2.91
N SER A 132 6.65 0.83 4.02
CA SER A 132 6.97 1.94 4.94
C SER A 132 7.36 1.40 6.31
N LEU A 133 8.64 1.42 6.64
CA LEU A 133 9.16 0.89 7.88
C LEU A 133 8.89 1.84 9.05
N ARG A 134 8.72 1.26 10.23
CA ARG A 134 8.60 1.97 11.51
C ARG A 134 9.29 1.14 12.58
N ASP A 135 9.86 1.76 13.62
CA ASP A 135 10.37 1.05 14.79
C ASP A 135 9.39 -0.07 15.21
N PRO A 136 9.79 -1.36 15.15
CA PRO A 136 8.91 -2.47 15.46
C PRO A 136 8.28 -2.42 16.84
N VAL A 137 8.98 -1.88 17.85
CA VAL A 137 8.43 -1.68 19.20
C VAL A 137 7.23 -0.74 19.13
N ASP A 138 7.44 0.37 18.46
CA ASP A 138 6.53 1.49 18.36
C ASP A 138 5.33 1.16 17.46
N ARG A 139 5.56 0.35 16.42
CA ARG A 139 4.53 -0.27 15.57
C ARG A 139 3.67 -1.26 16.36
N ALA A 140 4.29 -2.23 17.04
CA ALA A 140 3.58 -3.24 17.85
C ALA A 140 2.75 -2.59 18.96
N TRP A 141 3.31 -1.61 19.66
CA TRP A 141 2.60 -0.81 20.65
C TRP A 141 1.41 -0.07 20.05
N SER A 142 1.58 0.54 18.86
CA SER A 142 0.50 1.22 18.15
C SER A 142 -0.62 0.27 17.73
N SER A 143 -0.28 -0.97 17.35
CA SER A 143 -1.24 -2.01 16.98
C SER A 143 -2.01 -2.49 18.23
N TYR A 144 -1.31 -2.74 19.35
CA TYR A 144 -1.95 -3.04 20.64
C TYR A 144 -2.90 -1.93 21.11
N LEU A 145 -2.49 -0.66 21.06
CA LEU A 145 -3.36 0.46 21.42
C LEU A 145 -4.61 0.54 20.52
N TYR A 146 -4.46 0.21 19.23
CA TYR A 146 -5.59 0.10 18.31
C TYR A 146 -6.53 -1.03 18.72
N MET A 147 -6.02 -2.21 19.11
CA MET A 147 -6.84 -3.30 19.63
C MET A 147 -7.60 -2.87 20.89
N ARG A 148 -6.92 -2.26 21.87
CA ARG A 148 -7.56 -1.74 23.10
C ARG A 148 -8.64 -0.70 22.81
N LYS A 149 -8.41 0.21 21.86
CA LYS A 149 -9.41 1.20 21.42
C LYS A 149 -10.70 0.52 20.96
N HIS A 150 -10.58 -0.62 20.27
CA HIS A 150 -11.72 -1.35 19.70
C HIS A 150 -12.25 -2.46 20.63
N GLY A 151 -11.73 -2.57 21.86
CA GLY A 151 -12.13 -3.60 22.81
C GLY A 151 -11.74 -5.02 22.37
N ILE A 152 -10.62 -5.14 21.66
CA ILE A 152 -10.05 -6.38 21.14
C ILE A 152 -8.77 -6.69 21.92
N GLY A 153 -8.51 -7.97 22.14
CA GLY A 153 -7.25 -8.45 22.72
C GLY A 153 -7.13 -8.29 24.24
N PRO A 154 -5.97 -8.67 24.80
CA PRO A 154 -5.73 -8.68 26.24
C PRO A 154 -5.66 -7.29 26.88
N ASP A 155 -5.67 -7.25 28.21
CA ASP A 155 -5.66 -6.00 28.99
C ASP A 155 -4.26 -5.39 29.17
N THR A 156 -3.22 -6.18 28.95
CA THR A 156 -1.82 -5.73 29.01
C THR A 156 -1.09 -5.99 27.71
N PHE A 157 -0.01 -5.24 27.47
CA PHE A 157 0.79 -5.43 26.26
C PHE A 157 1.62 -6.70 26.32
N SER A 158 2.21 -7.03 27.48
CA SER A 158 2.82 -8.33 27.74
C SER A 158 1.91 -9.52 27.35
N GLU A 159 0.63 -9.52 27.76
CA GLU A 159 -0.30 -10.58 27.37
C GLU A 159 -0.63 -10.54 25.89
N ALA A 160 -0.72 -9.34 25.29
CA ALA A 160 -0.93 -9.20 23.86
C ALA A 160 0.25 -9.80 23.08
N LEU A 161 1.49 -9.47 23.43
CA LEU A 161 2.70 -10.05 22.82
C LEU A 161 2.71 -11.58 22.88
N ARG A 162 2.21 -12.18 23.97
CA ARG A 162 2.13 -13.64 24.13
C ARG A 162 0.99 -14.30 23.36
N SER A 163 -0.15 -13.62 23.20
CA SER A 163 -1.37 -14.21 22.62
C SER A 163 -1.66 -13.77 21.18
N ARG A 164 -0.88 -12.82 20.66
CA ARG A 164 -1.06 -12.19 19.35
C ARG A 164 0.27 -12.18 18.60
N PRO A 165 0.66 -13.30 17.97
CA PRO A 165 1.91 -13.41 17.21
C PRO A 165 2.06 -12.31 16.17
N GLU A 166 0.96 -11.80 15.60
CA GLU A 166 0.95 -10.71 14.62
C GLU A 166 1.65 -9.43 15.12
N LEU A 167 1.70 -9.20 16.44
CA LEU A 167 2.42 -8.07 17.03
C LEU A 167 3.94 -8.18 16.88
N LEU A 168 4.49 -9.37 16.73
CA LEU A 168 5.91 -9.59 16.45
C LEU A 168 6.15 -9.93 14.97
N GLU A 169 5.28 -10.76 14.37
CA GLU A 169 5.39 -11.17 12.97
C GLU A 169 5.39 -9.97 12.03
N HIS A 170 4.52 -8.98 12.26
CA HIS A 170 4.48 -7.75 11.47
C HIS A 170 5.65 -6.80 11.75
N GLY A 171 6.65 -7.22 12.54
CA GLY A 171 7.94 -6.56 12.69
C GLY A 171 9.09 -7.26 11.97
N ARG A 172 8.84 -8.41 11.31
CA ARG A 172 9.85 -9.19 10.58
C ARG A 172 10.07 -8.65 9.17
N TYR A 173 10.54 -7.40 9.11
CA TYR A 173 10.63 -6.64 7.88
C TYR A 173 11.69 -7.17 6.91
N ALA A 174 12.88 -7.56 7.38
CA ALA A 174 13.93 -8.13 6.52
C ALA A 174 13.38 -9.39 5.83
N THR A 175 12.82 -10.30 6.62
CA THR A 175 12.21 -11.54 6.11
C THR A 175 11.16 -11.27 5.03
N GLY A 176 10.29 -10.29 5.24
CA GLY A 176 9.26 -9.93 4.27
C GLY A 176 9.85 -9.31 3.01
N LEU A 177 10.76 -8.35 3.18
CA LEU A 177 11.38 -7.61 2.08
C LEU A 177 12.23 -8.52 1.18
N ASP A 178 12.96 -9.48 1.76
CA ASP A 178 13.76 -10.45 1.02
C ASP A 178 12.89 -11.26 0.03
N ARG A 179 11.67 -11.65 0.43
CA ARG A 179 10.72 -12.35 -0.46
C ARG A 179 10.28 -11.50 -1.64
N PHE A 180 10.08 -10.20 -1.42
CA PHE A 180 9.75 -9.29 -2.51
C PHE A 180 10.94 -9.06 -3.42
N LEU A 181 12.15 -8.90 -2.87
CA LEU A 181 13.38 -8.72 -3.65
C LEU A 181 13.80 -9.97 -4.43
N GLU A 182 13.28 -11.16 -4.10
CA GLU A 182 13.44 -12.36 -4.93
C GLU A 182 12.76 -12.22 -6.31
N TYR A 183 11.65 -11.47 -6.39
CA TYR A 183 10.83 -11.36 -7.61
C TYR A 183 10.85 -9.98 -8.26
N TYR A 184 11.09 -8.94 -7.48
CA TYR A 184 11.07 -7.56 -7.93
C TYR A 184 12.47 -6.97 -7.91
N PRO A 185 12.89 -6.31 -9.01
CA PRO A 185 14.18 -5.65 -9.03
C PRO A 185 14.17 -4.47 -8.03
N ARG A 186 15.34 -4.11 -7.50
CA ARG A 186 15.46 -3.16 -6.39
C ARG A 186 14.85 -1.80 -6.69
N GLU A 187 14.93 -1.35 -7.94
CA GLU A 187 14.35 -0.10 -8.43
C GLU A 187 12.80 -0.09 -8.42
N ASN A 188 12.16 -1.26 -8.45
CA ASN A 188 10.71 -1.39 -8.34
C ASN A 188 10.24 -1.48 -6.88
N VAL A 189 11.15 -1.50 -5.92
CA VAL A 189 10.83 -1.58 -4.49
C VAL A 189 11.22 -0.29 -3.78
N HIS A 190 10.24 0.49 -3.34
CA HIS A 190 10.48 1.68 -2.52
C HIS A 190 10.35 1.35 -1.03
N VAL A 191 11.41 1.62 -0.27
CA VAL A 191 11.41 1.48 1.18
C VAL A 191 11.45 2.87 1.79
N ALA A 192 10.34 3.28 2.39
CA ALA A 192 10.20 4.56 3.08
C ALA A 192 10.30 4.38 4.60
N LEU A 193 10.60 5.46 5.33
CA LEU A 193 10.58 5.47 6.80
C LEU A 193 9.40 6.30 7.30
N PHE A 194 8.63 5.76 8.24
CA PHE A 194 7.53 6.47 8.89
C PHE A 194 8.02 7.68 9.72
N ASP A 195 9.27 7.63 10.18
CA ASP A 195 9.95 8.75 10.83
C ASP A 195 10.01 9.98 9.92
N ASP A 196 10.27 9.78 8.63
CA ASP A 196 10.36 10.87 7.65
C ASP A 196 8.99 11.50 7.40
N LEU A 197 7.94 10.67 7.30
CA LEU A 197 6.56 11.16 7.26
C LEU A 197 6.22 12.02 8.49
N THR A 198 6.77 11.69 9.65
CA THR A 198 6.49 12.44 10.90
C THR A 198 7.24 13.76 10.95
N LYS A 199 8.46 13.81 10.39
CA LYS A 199 9.35 14.99 10.42
C LYS A 199 9.06 15.96 9.27
N ASP A 200 8.89 15.43 8.07
CA ASP A 200 8.67 16.17 6.83
C ASP A 200 7.67 15.43 5.93
N PRO A 201 6.35 15.64 6.15
CA PRO A 201 5.32 14.99 5.35
C PRO A 201 5.40 15.31 3.85
N GLN A 202 5.84 16.51 3.47
CA GLN A 202 5.96 16.90 2.06
C GLN A 202 7.12 16.16 1.42
N GLY A 203 8.31 16.18 2.04
CA GLY A 203 9.46 15.44 1.53
C GLY A 203 9.21 13.92 1.43
N PHE A 204 8.46 13.36 2.39
CA PHE A 204 8.00 11.96 2.30
C PHE A 204 7.11 11.73 1.08
N LEU A 205 6.12 12.60 0.82
CA LEU A 205 5.24 12.46 -0.34
C LEU A 205 5.98 12.66 -1.66
N ASP A 206 6.88 13.64 -1.72
CA ASP A 206 7.68 13.93 -2.91
C ASP A 206 8.51 12.70 -3.33
N ALA A 207 9.12 12.02 -2.36
CA ALA A 207 9.84 10.76 -2.60
C ALA A 207 8.92 9.65 -3.12
N VAL A 208 7.67 9.60 -2.65
CA VAL A 208 6.68 8.63 -3.15
C VAL A 208 6.25 8.99 -4.58
N THR A 209 5.95 10.25 -4.88
CA THR A 209 5.54 10.67 -6.24
C THR A 209 6.67 10.50 -7.24
N ASP A 210 7.92 10.77 -6.85
CA ASP A 210 9.12 10.51 -7.67
C ASP A 210 9.28 9.02 -7.98
N PHE A 211 9.15 8.15 -6.97
CA PHE A 211 9.16 6.71 -7.17
C PHE A 211 8.04 6.22 -8.11
N LEU A 212 6.85 6.82 -7.99
CA LEU A 212 5.73 6.54 -8.88
C LEU A 212 5.91 7.15 -10.28
N GLY A 213 6.85 8.06 -10.47
CA GLY A 213 7.08 8.76 -11.73
C GLY A 213 5.93 9.68 -12.12
N VAL A 214 5.24 10.27 -11.15
CA VAL A 214 4.16 11.25 -11.35
C VAL A 214 4.57 12.62 -10.81
N ASP A 215 3.84 13.66 -11.21
CA ASP A 215 4.12 15.02 -10.74
C ASP A 215 4.03 15.14 -9.21
N PRO A 216 4.78 16.05 -8.57
CA PRO A 216 4.64 16.30 -7.14
C PRO A 216 3.23 16.80 -6.79
N LEU A 217 2.72 16.38 -5.63
CA LEU A 217 1.45 16.86 -5.08
C LEU A 217 1.71 17.72 -3.82
N PRO A 218 1.50 19.05 -3.91
CA PRO A 218 1.63 19.92 -2.74
C PRO A 218 0.57 19.58 -1.69
N LEU A 219 1.01 19.38 -0.45
CA LEU A 219 0.15 19.16 0.69
C LEU A 219 -0.49 20.47 1.16
N SER A 220 -1.76 20.39 1.58
CA SER A 220 -2.40 21.45 2.35
C SER A 220 -1.86 21.50 3.79
N GLU A 221 -2.01 22.64 4.46
CA GLU A 221 -1.66 22.81 5.88
C GLU A 221 -2.26 21.71 6.76
N LYS A 222 -3.51 21.31 6.49
CA LYS A 222 -4.18 20.22 7.22
C LYS A 222 -3.50 18.87 7.03
N GLU A 223 -2.98 18.57 5.85
CA GLU A 223 -2.31 17.30 5.56
C GLU A 223 -0.89 17.27 6.12
N MET A 224 -0.23 18.43 6.14
CA MET A 224 1.03 18.63 6.86
C MET A 224 0.85 18.51 8.38
N GLU A 225 -0.26 19.02 8.91
CA GLU A 225 -0.60 18.95 10.34
C GLU A 225 -1.21 17.60 10.77
N ALA A 226 -1.66 16.76 9.82
CA ALA A 226 -2.29 15.47 10.07
C ALA A 226 -1.30 14.43 10.64
N ARG A 227 -0.74 14.72 11.81
CA ARG A 227 -0.05 13.81 12.72
C ARG A 227 -1.08 12.84 13.31
N LEU A 228 -1.59 11.91 12.50
CA LEU A 228 -2.53 10.80 12.81
C LEU A 228 -2.89 10.66 14.32
N PRO A 229 -3.83 11.46 14.88
CA PRO A 229 -4.09 11.43 16.31
C PRO A 229 -4.84 10.14 16.67
N ALA A 230 -4.24 9.30 17.54
CA ALA A 230 -4.94 8.15 18.10
C ALA A 230 -5.97 8.61 19.16
N ALA A 231 -7.20 8.11 19.06
CA ALA A 231 -8.22 8.24 20.11
C ALA A 231 -8.39 6.89 20.85
N LYS A 232 -8.65 6.86 22.16
CA LYS A 232 -8.96 5.63 22.94
C LYS A 232 -10.35 5.67 23.50
N ALA A 233 -10.99 4.50 23.58
CA ALA A 233 -12.28 4.35 24.24
C ALA A 233 -12.17 4.62 25.76
N ARG A 234 -13.04 5.48 26.32
CA ARG A 234 -13.05 5.87 27.74
C ARG A 234 -13.40 4.72 28.69
N SER A 235 -14.05 3.68 28.17
CA SER A 235 -14.34 2.45 28.91
C SER A 235 -14.43 1.29 27.93
N VAL A 236 -13.61 0.26 28.15
CA VAL A 236 -13.57 -0.97 27.32
C VAL A 236 -14.92 -1.70 27.38
N ARG A 237 -15.57 -1.70 28.56
CA ARG A 237 -16.90 -2.30 28.75
C ARG A 237 -17.99 -1.51 28.00
N LEU A 238 -17.92 -0.18 28.03
CA LEU A 238 -18.88 0.67 27.33
C LEU A 238 -18.72 0.58 25.81
N ALA A 239 -17.48 0.45 25.31
CA ALA A 239 -17.19 0.20 23.90
C ALA A 239 -17.70 -1.18 23.45
N HIS A 240 -17.54 -2.21 24.29
CA HIS A 240 -18.05 -3.57 24.02
C HIS A 240 -19.59 -3.59 23.98
N VAL A 241 -20.26 -2.92 24.91
CA VAL A 241 -21.72 -2.77 24.94
C VAL A 241 -22.22 -1.96 23.74
N ALA A 242 -21.54 -0.87 23.38
CA ALA A 242 -21.86 -0.07 22.20
C ALA A 242 -21.70 -0.87 20.90
N ARG A 243 -20.70 -1.76 20.82
CA ARG A 243 -20.52 -2.66 19.67
C ARG A 243 -21.63 -3.69 19.59
N ARG A 244 -21.95 -4.39 20.69
CA ARG A 244 -23.08 -5.34 20.73
C ARG A 244 -24.41 -4.67 20.40
N GLY A 245 -24.63 -3.44 20.88
CA GLY A 245 -25.77 -2.63 20.48
C GLY A 245 -25.76 -2.29 18.98
N ALA A 246 -24.61 -1.91 18.42
CA ALA A 246 -24.47 -1.60 17.00
C ALA A 246 -24.51 -2.82 16.07
N ASP A 247 -24.23 -4.02 16.57
CA ASP A 247 -24.36 -5.30 15.86
C ASP A 247 -25.82 -5.77 15.94
N TRP A 248 -26.47 -5.69 17.10
CA TRP A 248 -27.90 -6.00 17.28
C TRP A 248 -28.82 -5.07 16.47
N ILE A 249 -28.53 -3.76 16.40
CA ILE A 249 -29.27 -2.79 15.56
C ILE A 249 -29.03 -3.04 14.05
N ARG A 250 -27.88 -3.63 13.69
CA ARG A 250 -27.58 -4.02 12.30
C ARG A 250 -28.41 -5.23 11.87
N GLU A 251 -28.70 -6.13 12.80
CA GLU A 251 -29.54 -7.31 12.59
C GLU A 251 -31.05 -6.99 12.54
N HIS A 252 -31.50 -5.88 13.17
CA HIS A 252 -32.93 -5.55 13.33
C HIS A 252 -33.34 -4.21 12.67
N ASP A 253 -32.73 -3.89 11.53
CA ASP A 253 -33.18 -2.87 10.57
C ASP A 253 -33.07 -1.39 10.99
N GLY A 254 -31.84 -0.96 11.32
CA GLY A 254 -31.56 0.41 11.79
C GLY A 254 -30.38 1.13 11.12
N ALA A 255 -30.06 0.86 9.84
CA ALA A 255 -28.90 1.48 9.15
C ALA A 255 -28.88 3.03 9.22
N ARG A 256 -30.06 3.67 9.29
CA ARG A 256 -30.21 5.13 9.44
C ARG A 256 -29.96 5.66 10.86
N ILE A 257 -30.12 4.82 11.89
CA ILE A 257 -29.97 5.19 13.30
C ILE A 257 -28.49 5.07 13.72
N VAL A 258 -27.83 3.98 13.34
CA VAL A 258 -26.38 3.77 13.61
C VAL A 258 -25.54 4.90 13.00
N GLY A 259 -25.88 5.34 11.79
CA GLY A 259 -25.19 6.45 11.13
C GLY A 259 -25.39 7.81 11.80
N ARG A 260 -26.52 8.04 12.48
CA ARG A 260 -26.79 9.29 13.23
C ARG A 260 -26.07 9.31 14.58
N VAL A 261 -25.99 8.16 15.25
CA VAL A 261 -25.30 8.00 16.54
C VAL A 261 -23.77 7.99 16.37
N LYS A 262 -23.23 7.31 15.34
CA LYS A 262 -21.78 7.33 15.02
C LYS A 262 -21.26 8.72 14.64
N ARG A 263 -22.11 9.57 14.04
CA ARG A 263 -21.75 10.93 13.62
C ARG A 263 -21.99 12.00 14.68
N SER A 264 -22.51 11.64 15.85
CA SER A 264 -22.73 12.61 16.94
C SER A 264 -21.40 12.98 17.62
N PRO A 265 -21.00 14.26 17.63
CA PRO A 265 -19.80 14.72 18.34
C PRO A 265 -19.85 14.41 19.84
N LEU A 266 -21.04 14.38 20.43
CA LEU A 266 -21.26 14.09 21.84
C LEU A 266 -21.02 12.61 22.16
N VAL A 267 -21.45 11.69 21.29
CA VAL A 267 -21.22 10.25 21.44
C VAL A 267 -19.74 9.93 21.22
N HIS A 268 -19.11 10.57 20.22
CA HIS A 268 -17.68 10.43 19.99
C HIS A 268 -16.86 10.96 21.19
N LYS A 269 -17.24 12.11 21.76
CA LYS A 269 -16.60 12.68 22.97
C LYS A 269 -16.87 11.85 24.22
N ALA A 270 -18.03 11.20 24.35
CA ALA A 270 -18.37 10.34 25.49
C ALA A 270 -17.69 8.97 25.41
N LEU A 271 -17.54 8.41 24.20
CA LEU A 271 -16.92 7.12 23.99
C LEU A 271 -15.41 7.20 23.86
N TYR A 272 -14.85 8.28 23.31
CA TYR A 272 -13.42 8.39 23.03
C TYR A 272 -12.79 9.64 23.67
N ARG A 273 -11.59 9.50 24.24
CA ARG A 273 -10.71 10.63 24.62
C ARG A 273 -9.45 10.58 23.75
N PRO A 274 -8.93 11.72 23.28
CA PRO A 274 -7.58 11.77 22.70
C PRO A 274 -6.61 11.18 23.72
N ILE A 275 -5.81 10.17 23.33
CA ILE A 275 -4.62 9.84 24.12
C ILE A 275 -3.49 10.68 23.55
N ASP A 276 -2.76 11.33 24.43
CA ASP A 276 -1.40 11.68 24.14
C ASP A 276 -0.56 10.39 24.05
N ARG A 277 -0.14 10.00 22.83
CA ARG A 277 0.68 8.82 22.59
C ARG A 277 2.03 8.89 23.31
N GLU A 278 2.52 10.10 23.57
CA GLU A 278 3.81 10.30 24.23
C GLU A 278 3.71 10.01 25.73
N ALA A 279 2.52 10.15 26.32
CA ALA A 279 2.27 9.93 27.74
C ALA A 279 2.05 8.45 28.13
N VAL A 280 1.85 7.54 27.17
CA VAL A 280 1.65 6.10 27.45
C VAL A 280 2.64 5.27 26.63
N ARG A 281 3.73 4.87 27.27
CA ARG A 281 4.77 4.01 26.72
C ARG A 281 4.62 2.56 27.19
N PRO A 282 5.05 1.57 26.38
CA PRO A 282 5.17 0.19 26.86
C PRO A 282 6.14 0.09 28.05
N ALA A 283 5.95 -0.92 28.90
CA ALA A 283 6.89 -1.18 29.99
C ALA A 283 8.28 -1.56 29.42
N THR A 284 9.35 -1.22 30.15
CA THR A 284 10.74 -1.49 29.71
C THR A 284 10.98 -2.97 29.40
N GLU A 285 10.36 -3.88 30.18
CA GLU A 285 10.42 -5.32 29.94
C GLU A 285 9.73 -5.76 28.64
N ASP A 286 8.60 -5.15 28.28
CA ASP A 286 7.90 -5.42 27.03
C ASP A 286 8.71 -4.90 25.83
N VAL A 287 9.34 -3.71 25.98
CA VAL A 287 10.27 -3.17 24.97
C VAL A 287 11.44 -4.12 24.76
N ALA A 288 12.08 -4.57 25.84
CA ALA A 288 13.20 -5.52 25.77
C ALA A 288 12.77 -6.84 25.09
N THR A 289 11.55 -7.31 25.37
CA THR A 289 10.99 -8.51 24.73
C THR A 289 10.86 -8.35 23.22
N VAL A 290 10.27 -7.25 22.75
CA VAL A 290 10.14 -6.98 21.30
C VAL A 290 11.50 -6.81 20.64
N ARG A 291 12.42 -6.07 21.29
CA ARG A 291 13.77 -5.86 20.76
C ARG A 291 14.55 -7.15 20.65
N ALA A 292 14.54 -7.98 21.68
CA ALA A 292 15.21 -9.29 21.65
C ALA A 292 14.64 -10.18 20.53
N ALA A 293 13.33 -10.17 20.31
CA ALA A 293 12.69 -10.97 19.27
C ALA A 293 13.01 -10.53 17.84
N LEU A 294 13.30 -9.24 17.62
CA LEU A 294 13.42 -8.64 16.28
C LEU A 294 14.79 -8.03 15.99
N ALA A 295 15.76 -8.13 16.90
CA ALA A 295 17.10 -7.54 16.73
C ALA A 295 17.78 -8.02 15.44
N ALA A 296 17.70 -9.32 15.15
CA ALA A 296 18.26 -9.90 13.93
C ALA A 296 17.59 -9.37 12.65
N GLU A 297 16.27 -9.09 12.68
CA GLU A 297 15.56 -8.51 11.53
C GLU A 297 16.03 -7.08 11.26
N ILE A 298 16.24 -6.28 12.31
CA ILE A 298 16.72 -4.90 12.16
C ILE A 298 18.17 -4.86 11.68
N GLU A 299 19.03 -5.72 12.24
CA GLU A 299 20.42 -5.82 11.79
C GLU A 299 20.51 -6.24 10.31
N SER A 300 19.70 -7.24 9.90
CA SER A 300 19.65 -7.67 8.50
C SER A 300 19.17 -6.57 7.57
N LEU A 301 18.16 -5.78 7.98
CA LEU A 301 17.68 -4.63 7.20
C LEU A 301 18.74 -3.53 7.04
N GLU A 302 19.47 -3.21 8.10
CA GLU A 302 20.53 -2.19 8.02
C GLU A 302 21.61 -2.60 7.02
N LEU A 303 22.03 -3.87 7.06
CA LEU A 303 23.04 -4.41 6.16
C LEU A 303 22.54 -4.43 4.71
N SER A 304 21.29 -4.84 4.46
CA SER A 304 20.76 -4.96 3.09
C SER A 304 20.41 -3.61 2.45
N LEU A 305 19.98 -2.63 3.26
CA LEU A 305 19.52 -1.33 2.76
C LEU A 305 20.50 -0.18 2.99
N GLY A 306 21.58 -0.39 3.76
CA GLY A 306 22.52 0.67 4.13
C GLY A 306 21.92 1.74 5.03
N LEU A 307 20.88 1.40 5.80
CA LEU A 307 20.18 2.31 6.71
C LEU A 307 20.79 2.24 8.12
N ARG A 308 20.68 3.32 8.88
CA ARG A 308 21.11 3.40 10.29
C ARG A 308 19.90 3.32 11.24
N LEU A 309 19.13 2.25 11.13
CA LEU A 309 17.88 2.02 11.86
C LEU A 309 18.09 1.86 13.37
N ARG A 310 19.12 1.13 13.81
CA ARG A 310 19.42 0.93 15.23
C ARG A 310 19.77 2.24 15.91
N GLU A 311 20.58 3.07 15.26
CA GLU A 311 20.88 4.44 15.73
C GLU A 311 19.61 5.29 15.79
N ALA A 312 18.81 5.30 14.71
CA ALA A 312 17.62 6.13 14.60
C ALA A 312 16.52 5.75 15.61
N TRP A 313 16.33 4.46 15.87
CA TRP A 313 15.29 3.93 16.76
C TRP A 313 15.83 3.61 18.17
N GLY A 314 17.12 3.83 18.41
CA GLY A 314 17.79 3.62 19.70
C GLY A 314 17.80 2.16 20.15
N TRP A 315 18.00 1.22 19.23
CA TRP A 315 18.03 -0.23 19.49
C TRP A 315 19.35 -0.69 20.11
#